data_AF-A0A4Y9FQU4-F1
#
_entry.id   AF-A0A4Y9FQU4-F1
#
_cell.length_a   1.000
_cell.length_b   1.000
_cell.length_c   1.000
_cell.angle_alpha   90.00
_cell.angle_beta   90.00
_cell.angle_gamma   90.00
#
_symmetry.space_group_name_H-M   'P 1'
#
loop_
_entity.id
_entity.type
_entity.pdbx_description
1 polymer ?
#
loop_
_entity_poly.entity_id
_entity_poly.type
_entity_poly.pdbx_seq_one_letter_code
_entity_poly.pdbx_strand_id
1 'polypeptide(L)' 'MHLYLQDIRRHSERANIIIIGHPIDYEALFKHHYRVFGIIDTTKNKSLRFIKSQIHFYLDGLYGTL' A
#
# COMPACT_ATOMS: atom_id res chain seq x y z
N MET A 1 1.52 -8.94 -8.04
CA MET A 1 0.92 -8.26 -6.87
C MET A 1 -0.15 -9.11 -6.18
N HIS A 2 -1.06 -9.74 -6.93
CA HIS A 2 -2.16 -10.53 -6.38
C HIS A 2 -1.75 -11.65 -5.40
N LEU A 3 -0.73 -12.46 -5.74
CA LEU A 3 -0.25 -13.57 -4.88
C LEU A 3 0.24 -13.08 -3.51
N TYR A 4 1.05 -12.01 -3.47
CA TYR A 4 1.55 -11.45 -2.22
C TYR A 4 0.45 -10.93 -1.30
N LEU A 5 -0.60 -10.33 -1.86
CA LEU A 5 -1.72 -9.84 -1.06
C LEU A 5 -2.58 -10.98 -0.50
N GLN A 6 -2.79 -12.04 -1.29
CA GLN A 6 -3.43 -13.26 -0.79
C GLN A 6 -2.62 -13.89 0.35
N ASP A 7 -1.29 -13.96 0.20
CA ASP A 7 -0.44 -14.54 1.24
C ASP A 7 -0.43 -13.68 2.51
N ILE A 8 -0.37 -12.35 2.41
CA ILE A 8 -0.52 -11.47 3.58
C ILE A 8 -1.86 -11.71 4.27
N ARG A 9 -2.96 -11.82 3.51
CA ARG A 9 -4.31 -12.03 4.07
C ARG A 9 -4.49 -13.41 4.69
N ARG A 10 -3.83 -14.44 4.16
CA ARG A 10 -3.79 -15.77 4.79
C ARG A 10 -3.15 -15.75 6.18
N HIS A 11 -2.14 -14.89 6.39
CA HIS A 11 -1.42 -14.82 7.67
C HIS A 11 -1.95 -13.74 8.60
N SER A 12 -2.58 -12.69 8.07
CA SER A 12 -3.15 -11.58 8.85
C SER A 12 -4.34 -10.98 8.12
N GLU A 13 -5.53 -11.42 8.53
CA GLU A 13 -6.81 -10.96 7.97
C GLU A 13 -6.97 -9.43 8.06
N ARG A 14 -6.44 -8.81 9.12
CA ARG A 14 -6.61 -7.39 9.45
C ARG A 14 -5.37 -6.53 9.23
N ALA A 15 -4.37 -7.02 8.50
CA ALA A 15 -3.18 -6.23 8.20
C ALA A 15 -3.56 -4.91 7.49
N ASN A 16 -2.98 -3.81 7.97
CA ASN A 16 -2.90 -2.55 7.25
C ASN A 16 -1.81 -2.68 6.18
N ILE A 17 -2.14 -2.47 4.91
CA ILE A 17 -1.21 -2.68 3.79
C ILE A 17 -0.93 -1.35 3.10
N ILE A 18 0.34 -0.99 2.99
CA ILE A 18 0.82 0.07 2.08
C ILE A 18 1.53 -0.63 0.91
N ILE A 19 1.10 -0.36 -0.32
CA ILE A 19 1.68 -0.94 -1.54
C ILE A 19 2.56 0.12 -2.20
N ILE A 20 3.79 -0.26 -2.57
CA ILE A 20 4.74 0.59 -3.28
C ILE A 20 5.13 -0.12 -4.57
N GLY A 21 4.93 0.50 -5.73
CA GLY A 21 5.32 -0.16 -6.99
C GLY A 21 4.89 0.55 -8.26
N HIS A 22 5.17 -0.09 -9.38
CA HIS A 22 4.74 0.30 -10.73
C HIS A 22 4.83 -0.91 -11.68
N PRO A 23 3.82 -1.16 -12.53
CA PRO A 23 2.47 -0.55 -12.52
C PRO A 23 1.59 -1.13 -11.41
N ILE A 24 0.69 -0.31 -10.83
CA ILE A 24 -0.31 -0.75 -9.86
C ILE A 24 -1.58 -1.15 -10.61
N ASP A 25 -2.04 -2.39 -10.42
CA ASP A 25 -3.34 -2.86 -10.92
C ASP A 25 -4.45 -2.52 -9.91
N TYR A 26 -5.01 -1.31 -10.03
CA TYR A 26 -6.08 -0.82 -9.16
C TYR A 26 -7.37 -1.64 -9.30
N GLU A 27 -7.64 -2.18 -10.48
CA GLU A 27 -8.84 -2.97 -10.74
C GLU A 27 -8.80 -4.29 -9.95
N ALA A 28 -7.66 -4.98 -9.97
CA ALA A 28 -7.46 -6.16 -9.14
C ALA A 28 -7.53 -5.83 -7.65
N LEU A 29 -6.95 -4.70 -7.20
CA LEU A 29 -7.04 -4.30 -5.79
C LEU A 29 -8.49 -4.09 -5.34
N PHE A 30 -9.30 -3.45 -6.18
CA PHE A 30 -10.70 -3.17 -5.90
C PHE A 30 -11.55 -4.44 -5.92
N LYS A 31 -11.42 -5.28 -6.96
CA LYS A 31 -12.20 -6.53 -7.13
C LYS A 31 -12.04 -7.50 -5.97
N HIS A 32 -10.86 -7.54 -5.35
CA HIS A 32 -10.56 -8.47 -4.27
C HIS A 32 -10.78 -7.87 -2.87
N HIS A 33 -11.36 -6.67 -2.77
CA HIS A 33 -11.70 -6.00 -1.52
C HIS A 33 -10.54 -5.97 -0.50
N TYR A 34 -9.30 -5.86 -0.97
CA TYR A 34 -8.15 -5.79 -0.08
C TYR A 34 -8.22 -4.47 0.70
N ARG A 35 -8.11 -4.53 2.04
CA ARG A 35 -7.89 -3.36 2.90
C ARG A 35 -6.49 -2.78 2.70
N VAL A 36 -6.30 -2.09 1.59
CA VAL A 36 -5.09 -1.31 1.30
C VAL A 36 -5.30 0.07 1.88
N PHE A 37 -4.39 0.47 2.76
CA PHE A 37 -4.43 1.78 3.41
C PHE A 37 -3.73 2.86 2.58
N GLY A 38 -2.69 2.47 1.84
CA GLY A 38 -1.94 3.40 1.00
C GLY A 38 -1.39 2.76 -0.25
N ILE A 39 -1.38 3.53 -1.34
CA ILE A 39 -0.74 3.15 -2.60
C ILE A 39 0.27 4.25 -2.94
N ILE A 40 1.52 3.84 -3.13
CA ILE A 40 2.63 4.69 -3.57
C ILE A 40 2.98 4.27 -4.99
N ASP A 41 2.38 4.95 -5.95
CA ASP A 41 2.62 4.72 -7.36
C ASP A 41 3.93 5.38 -7.80
N THR A 42 4.89 4.54 -8.16
CA THR A 42 6.24 4.96 -8.55
C THR A 42 6.39 5.15 -10.07
N THR A 43 5.29 5.18 -10.83
CA THR A 43 5.30 5.41 -12.29
C THR A 43 6.02 6.72 -12.63
N LYS A 44 5.66 7.81 -11.94
CA LYS A 44 6.13 9.17 -12.24
C LYS A 44 7.32 9.60 -11.38
N ASN A 45 7.47 9.04 -10.18
CA ASN A 45 8.54 9.42 -9.25
C ASN A 45 9.03 8.22 -8.44
N LYS A 46 10.30 7.85 -8.63
CA LYS A 46 10.97 6.72 -7.97
C LYS A 46 11.99 7.16 -6.91
N SER A 47 12.06 8.46 -6.62
CA SER A 47 13.07 8.97 -5.69
C SER A 47 12.81 8.44 -4.27
N LEU A 48 13.86 8.01 -3.58
CA LEU A 48 13.75 7.52 -2.20
C LEU A 48 13.15 8.58 -1.27
N ARG A 49 13.47 9.87 -1.49
CA ARG A 49 12.90 10.98 -0.74
C ARG A 49 11.38 11.05 -0.89
N PHE A 50 10.87 10.93 -2.11
CA PHE A 50 9.43 10.89 -2.37
C PHE A 50 8.78 9.69 -1.69
N ILE A 51 9.35 8.48 -1.89
CA ILE A 51 8.81 7.25 -1.30
C ILE A 51 8.75 7.35 0.24
N LYS A 52 9.82 7.81 0.89
CA LYS A 52 9.85 8.03 2.35
C LYS A 52 8.76 9.00 2.80
N SER A 53 8.60 10.13 2.11
CA SER A 53 7.55 11.11 2.44
C SER A 53 6.15 10.51 2.34
N GLN A 54 5.88 9.70 1.32
CA GLN A 54 4.57 9.04 1.17
C GLN A 54 4.34 7.96 2.25
N ILE A 55 5.38 7.20 2.61
CA ILE A 55 5.29 6.24 3.73
C ILE A 55 4.94 6.97 5.03
N HIS A 56 5.67 8.05 5.35
CA HIS A 56 5.39 8.84 6.55
C HIS A 56 3.96 9.39 6.55
N PHE A 57 3.48 9.96 5.44
CA PHE A 57 2.11 10.43 5.31
C PHE A 57 1.07 9.36 5.67
N TYR A 58 1.22 8.13 5.16
CA TYR A 58 0.29 7.04 5.50
C TYR A 58 0.44 6.54 6.94
N LEU A 59 1.67 6.49 7.48
CA LEU A 59 1.89 6.09 8.88
C LEU A 59 1.32 7.12 9.86
N ASP A 60 1.46 8.41 9.57
CA ASP A 60 0.87 9.49 10.35
C ASP A 60 -0.67 9.41 10.31
N GLY A 61 -1.27 9.06 9.17
CA GLY A 61 -2.72 8.83 9.08
C GLY A 61 -3.22 7.60 9.88
N LEU A 62 -2.38 6.59 10.08
CA LEU A 62 -2.72 5.38 10.85
C LEU A 62 -2.49 5.52 12.34
N TYR A 63 -1.38 6.17 12.71
CA TYR A 63 -0.79 6.10 14.04
C TYR A 63 -0.39 7.47 14.61
N GLY A 64 -0.56 8.54 13.83
CA GLY A 64 -0.42 9.90 14.32
C GLY A 64 -1.45 10.14 15.41
N THR A 65 -0.97 10.19 16.65
CA THR A 65 -1.77 10.63 17.79
C THR A 65 -2.04 12.12 17.62
N LEU A 66 -3.30 12.52 17.73
CA LEU A 66 -3.68 13.91 18.01
C LEU A 66 -3.16 14.32 19.39
#